data_AF-A0A439KKF3-F1
#
_entry.id   AF-A0A439KKF3-F1
#
_cell.length_a   1.000
_cell.length_b   1.000
_cell.length_c   1.000
_cell.angle_alpha   90.00
_cell.angle_beta   90.00
_cell.angle_gamma   90.00
#
_symmetry.space_group_name_H-M   'P 1'
#
loop_
_entity.id
_entity.type
_entity.pdbx_description
1 polymer ?
#
loop_
_entity_poly.entity_id
_entity_poly.type
_entity_poly.pdbx_seq_one_letter_code
_entity_poly.pdbx_strand_id
1 'polypeptide(L)'
;MTSPIAPDLPATGLMPVKPRAGVWRRLIKRPLALLGLVIVAIVVAAAVLAPWLTGYDPNEQMFDGLTLEGAPLPPDAKFWLGTDLLGRDLLTRILFGARTSLIIGIVANGVALLIGTLVG
;
A
#
# COMPACT_ATOMS: atom_id res chain seq x y z
N MET A 1 -39.16 -62.92 20.07
CA MET A 1 -37.73 -62.61 19.91
C MET A 1 -37.54 -61.90 18.57
N THR A 2 -37.80 -60.60 18.51
CA THR A 2 -37.55 -59.78 17.32
C THR A 2 -36.36 -58.90 17.64
N SER A 3 -35.19 -59.26 17.13
CA SER A 3 -33.98 -58.43 17.23
C SER A 3 -34.20 -57.13 16.44
N PRO A 4 -33.94 -55.94 17.00
CA PRO A 4 -34.02 -54.71 16.24
C PRO A 4 -32.86 -54.71 15.21
N ILE A 5 -33.19 -54.58 13.93
CA ILE A 5 -32.21 -54.29 12.88
C ILE A 5 -31.89 -52.80 13.04
N ALA A 6 -30.72 -52.49 13.61
CA ALA A 6 -30.21 -51.13 13.63
C ALA A 6 -29.91 -50.72 12.17
N PRO A 7 -30.33 -49.52 11.72
CA PRO A 7 -29.98 -49.04 10.40
C PRO A 7 -28.47 -48.85 10.33
N ASP A 8 -27.86 -49.52 9.36
CA ASP A 8 -26.47 -49.40 8.95
C ASP A 8 -26.24 -47.99 8.38
N LEU A 9 -26.11 -47.02 9.30
CA LEU A 9 -25.74 -45.66 8.97
C LEU A 9 -24.33 -45.72 8.34
N PRO A 10 -24.15 -45.23 7.10
CA PRO A 10 -22.83 -45.18 6.51
C PRO A 10 -21.94 -44.41 7.46
N ALA A 11 -20.84 -45.03 7.88
CA ALA A 11 -19.79 -44.38 8.63
C ALA A 11 -19.37 -43.14 7.82
N THR A 12 -19.97 -42.01 8.17
CA THR A 12 -19.77 -40.75 7.47
C THR A 12 -18.40 -40.31 7.95
N GLY A 13 -17.37 -40.86 7.30
CA GLY A 13 -15.99 -40.56 7.58
C GLY A 13 -15.88 -39.05 7.59
N LEU A 14 -15.46 -38.51 8.74
CA LEU A 14 -15.14 -37.11 8.89
C LEU A 14 -14.10 -36.78 7.82
N MET A 15 -14.54 -36.26 6.68
CA MET A 15 -13.64 -35.88 5.61
C MET A 15 -12.74 -34.79 6.20
N PRO A 16 -11.42 -35.02 6.32
CA PRO A 16 -10.54 -34.03 6.90
C PRO A 16 -10.61 -32.79 6.02
N VAL A 17 -11.19 -31.71 6.55
CA VAL A 17 -11.24 -30.41 5.89
C VAL A 17 -9.79 -29.97 5.71
N LYS A 18 -9.29 -30.07 4.48
CA LYS A 18 -7.89 -29.74 4.16
C LYS A 18 -7.67 -28.29 4.58
N PRO A 19 -6.70 -28.00 5.48
CA PRO A 19 -6.45 -26.63 5.91
C PRO A 19 -6.25 -25.76 4.68
N ARG A 20 -7.07 -24.71 4.53
CA ARG A 20 -6.89 -23.74 3.43
C ARG A 20 -5.45 -23.26 3.50
N ALA A 21 -4.67 -23.57 2.46
CA ALA A 21 -3.27 -23.14 2.40
C ALA A 21 -3.19 -21.65 2.75
N GLY A 22 -2.35 -21.30 3.72
CA GLY A 22 -2.29 -19.94 4.27
C GLY A 22 -2.16 -18.89 3.15
N VAL A 23 -2.85 -17.76 3.33
CA VAL A 23 -2.94 -16.66 2.34
C VAL A 23 -1.56 -16.30 1.77
N TRP A 24 -0.55 -16.23 2.63
CA TRP A 24 0.86 -16.00 2.28
C TRP A 24 1.42 -17.01 1.28
N ARG A 25 1.17 -18.29 1.48
CA ARG A 25 1.65 -19.38 0.61
C ARG A 25 0.97 -19.36 -0.76
N ARG A 26 -0.24 -18.79 -0.85
CA ARG A 26 -0.99 -18.61 -2.10
C ARG A 26 -0.55 -17.34 -2.84
N LEU A 27 -0.22 -16.26 -2.12
CA LEU A 27 0.32 -15.02 -2.69
C LEU A 27 1.69 -15.25 -3.34
N ILE A 28 2.62 -15.92 -2.65
CA ILE A 28 3.97 -16.20 -3.15
C ILE A 28 3.95 -17.07 -4.43
N LYS A 29 2.92 -17.89 -4.61
CA LYS A 29 2.77 -18.74 -5.81
C LYS A 29 2.21 -18.00 -7.03
N ARG A 30 1.83 -16.71 -6.89
CA ARG A 30 1.21 -15.92 -7.96
C ARG A 30 2.14 -14.77 -8.35
N PRO A 31 2.83 -14.84 -9.51
CA PRO A 31 3.86 -13.85 -9.86
C PRO A 31 3.29 -12.44 -10.01
N LEU A 32 2.07 -12.29 -10.56
CA LEU A 32 1.40 -10.99 -10.66
C LEU A 32 1.03 -10.41 -9.29
N ALA A 33 0.63 -11.26 -8.33
CA ALA A 33 0.32 -10.82 -6.97
C ALA A 33 1.59 -10.38 -6.23
N LEU A 34 2.71 -11.10 -6.42
CA LEU A 34 4.01 -10.71 -5.90
C LEU A 34 4.49 -9.39 -6.51
N LEU A 35 4.35 -9.19 -7.81
CA LEU A 35 4.72 -7.93 -8.46
C LEU A 35 3.96 -6.74 -7.86
N GLY A 36 2.64 -6.87 -7.72
CA GLY A 36 1.82 -5.84 -7.07
C GLY A 36 2.24 -5.58 -5.62
N LEU A 37 2.52 -6.64 -4.85
CA LEU A 37 3.00 -6.52 -3.47
C LEU A 37 4.35 -5.79 -3.40
N VAL A 38 5.29 -6.09 -4.30
CA VAL A 38 6.59 -5.43 -4.36
C VAL A 38 6.44 -3.95 -4.69
N ILE A 39 5.61 -3.60 -5.68
CA ILE A 39 5.36 -2.20 -6.05
C ILE A 39 4.77 -1.44 -4.85
N VAL A 40 3.74 -2.00 -4.20
CA VAL A 40 3.12 -1.38 -3.01
C VAL A 40 4.15 -1.22 -1.89
N ALA A 41 4.97 -2.26 -1.64
CA ALA A 41 6.01 -2.20 -0.62
C ALA A 41 7.04 -1.10 -0.89
N ILE A 42 7.46 -0.92 -2.15
CA ILE A 42 8.37 0.16 -2.55
C ILE A 42 7.74 1.53 -2.32
N VAL A 43 6.48 1.73 -2.73
CA VAL A 43 5.78 3.01 -2.54
C VAL A 43 5.59 3.33 -1.06
N VAL A 44 5.19 2.35 -0.25
CA VAL A 44 5.04 2.52 1.20
C VAL A 44 6.39 2.83 1.84
N ALA A 45 7.45 2.12 1.47
CA ALA A 45 8.79 2.39 1.98
C ALA A 45 9.26 3.80 1.61
N ALA A 46 9.10 4.20 0.34
CA ALA A 46 9.47 5.54 -0.13
C ALA A 46 8.68 6.63 0.61
N ALA A 47 7.38 6.43 0.85
CA ALA A 47 6.52 7.35 1.59
C ALA A 47 6.89 7.47 3.08
N VAL A 48 7.14 6.34 3.75
CA VAL A 48 7.55 6.33 5.17
C VAL A 48 8.94 6.93 5.34
N LEU A 49 9.85 6.60 4.43
CA LEU A 49 11.23 7.03 4.48
C LEU A 49 11.45 8.44 3.88
N ALA A 50 10.40 9.10 3.38
CA ALA A 50 10.49 10.42 2.75
C ALA A 50 11.35 11.45 3.54
N PRO A 51 11.21 11.59 4.88
CA PRO A 51 12.01 12.55 5.65
C PRO A 51 13.52 12.26 5.68
N TRP A 52 13.93 11.02 5.36
CA TRP A 52 15.33 10.62 5.27
C TRP A 52 15.84 10.55 3.82
N LEU A 53 14.94 10.40 2.84
CA LEU A 53 15.30 10.40 1.41
C LEU A 53 15.57 11.80 0.87
N THR A 54 14.96 12.84 1.45
CA THR A 54 15.03 14.20 0.91
C THR A 54 15.49 15.19 1.97
N GLY A 55 16.40 16.09 1.60
CA GLY A 55 16.88 17.16 2.47
C GLY A 55 16.05 18.45 2.45
N TYR A 56 15.07 18.55 1.55
CA TYR A 56 14.24 19.75 1.37
C TYR A 56 12.90 19.62 2.13
N ASP A 57 12.33 20.75 2.56
CA ASP A 57 10.93 20.78 3.00
C ASP A 57 10.00 20.72 1.77
N PRO A 58 8.95 19.88 1.77
CA PRO A 58 8.05 19.70 0.61
C PRO A 58 7.30 20.98 0.18
N ASN A 59 7.24 21.99 1.05
CA ASN A 59 6.57 23.26 0.78
C ASN A 59 7.54 24.42 0.57
N GLU A 60 8.85 24.19 0.72
CA GLU A 60 9.87 25.21 0.55
C GLU A 60 9.99 25.63 -0.92
N GLN A 61 9.71 26.90 -1.17
CA GLN A 61 9.88 27.54 -2.47
C GLN A 61 11.33 28.03 -2.58
N MET A 62 12.08 27.44 -3.50
CA MET A 62 13.49 27.80 -3.68
C MET A 62 13.60 28.91 -4.71
N PHE A 63 14.36 29.95 -4.36
CA PHE A 63 14.60 31.09 -5.26
C PHE A 63 15.29 30.66 -6.56
N ASP A 64 16.15 29.65 -6.48
CA ASP A 64 16.83 29.04 -7.62
C ASP A 64 16.07 27.83 -8.19
N GLY A 65 14.79 27.66 -7.82
CA GLY A 65 13.93 26.60 -8.32
C GLY A 65 13.21 26.93 -9.63
N LEU A 66 13.38 28.13 -10.18
CA LEU A 66 12.79 28.58 -11.45
C LEU A 66 13.85 29.21 -12.36
N THR A 67 13.59 29.23 -13.66
CA THR A 67 14.38 30.05 -14.60
C THR A 67 14.18 31.53 -14.31
N LEU A 68 15.01 32.39 -14.92
CA LEU A 68 14.86 33.84 -14.83
C LEU A 68 13.51 34.35 -15.35
N GLU A 69 12.87 33.59 -16.23
CA GLU A 69 11.54 33.88 -16.78
C GLU A 69 10.41 33.31 -15.92
N GLY A 70 10.74 32.65 -14.80
CA GLY A 70 9.79 32.03 -13.88
C GLY A 70 9.29 30.65 -14.30
N ALA A 71 9.98 29.95 -15.22
CA ALA A 71 9.59 28.61 -15.65
C ALA A 71 10.17 27.52 -14.72
N PRO A 72 9.47 26.37 -14.54
CA PRO A 72 10.01 25.23 -13.81
C PRO A 72 11.30 24.71 -14.42
N LEU A 73 12.21 24.24 -13.56
CA LEU A 73 13.45 23.62 -13.99
C LEU A 73 13.22 22.16 -14.40
N PRO A 74 13.89 21.70 -15.48
CA PRO A 74 13.92 20.29 -15.82
C PRO A 74 14.72 19.48 -14.78
N PRO A 75 14.69 18.13 -14.84
CA PRO A 75 15.55 17.28 -14.03
C PRO A 75 17.02 17.66 -14.12
N ASP A 76 17.66 17.88 -12.97
CA ASP A 76 19.09 18.14 -12.85
C ASP A 76 19.69 17.47 -11.59
N ALA A 77 20.97 17.74 -11.29
CA ALA A 77 21.67 17.13 -10.16
C ALA A 77 21.14 17.58 -8.79
N LYS A 78 20.51 18.77 -8.70
CA LYS A 78 19.95 19.35 -7.48
C LYS A 78 18.47 18.94 -7.30
N PHE A 79 17.70 19.03 -8.38
CA PHE A 79 16.30 18.70 -8.54
C PHE A 79 16.16 17.47 -9.42
N TRP A 80 16.26 16.28 -8.83
CA TRP A 80 16.36 15.02 -9.59
C TRP A 80 15.19 14.76 -10.53
N LEU A 81 14.01 15.30 -10.21
CA LEU A 81 12.82 15.24 -11.07
C LEU A 81 12.40 16.63 -11.58
N GLY A 82 13.24 17.64 -11.38
CA GLY A 82 12.94 19.03 -11.66
C GLY A 82 12.11 19.69 -10.56
N THR A 83 11.57 20.87 -10.87
CA THR A 83 10.75 21.65 -9.95
C THR A 83 9.31 21.80 -10.44
N ASP A 84 8.42 22.25 -9.56
CA ASP A 84 7.07 22.64 -9.93
C ASP A 84 6.95 24.14 -10.29
N LEU A 85 5.72 24.59 -10.58
CA LEU A 85 5.40 25.98 -10.92
C LEU A 85 5.77 27.02 -9.84
N LEU A 86 6.08 26.58 -8.62
CA LEU A 86 6.47 27.45 -7.50
C LEU A 86 7.95 27.27 -7.12
N GLY A 87 8.74 26.57 -7.94
CA GLY A 87 10.16 26.35 -7.69
C GLY A 87 10.43 25.38 -6.54
N ARG A 88 9.51 24.46 -6.24
CA ARG A 88 9.69 23.43 -5.20
C ARG A 88 10.23 22.13 -5.80
N ASP A 89 11.04 21.39 -5.05
CA ASP A 89 11.60 20.11 -5.51
C ASP A 89 10.50 19.06 -5.74
N LEU A 90 10.37 18.58 -6.99
CA LEU A 90 9.27 17.71 -7.39
C LEU A 90 9.36 16.32 -6.75
N LEU A 91 10.58 15.78 -6.56
CA LEU A 91 10.80 14.48 -5.93
C LEU A 91 10.31 14.47 -4.48
N THR A 92 10.72 15.47 -3.71
CA THR A 92 10.27 15.69 -2.32
C THR A 92 8.76 15.78 -2.25
N ARG A 93 8.13 16.55 -3.14
CA ARG A 93 6.67 16.67 -3.18
C ARG A 93 5.97 15.34 -3.48
N ILE A 94 6.51 14.53 -4.38
CA ILE A 94 5.95 13.21 -4.70
C ILE A 94 6.06 12.28 -3.48
N LEU A 95 7.21 12.23 -2.81
CA LEU A 95 7.43 11.35 -1.65
C LEU A 95 6.52 11.73 -0.46
N PHE A 96 6.45 13.03 -0.14
CA PHE A 96 5.55 13.52 0.92
C PHE A 96 4.07 13.44 0.51
N GLY A 97 3.75 13.59 -0.77
CA GLY A 97 2.40 13.36 -1.30
C GLY A 97 1.95 11.90 -1.16
N ALA A 98 2.86 10.95 -1.42
CA ALA A 98 2.63 9.52 -1.19
C ALA A 98 2.42 9.23 0.31
N ARG A 99 3.21 9.83 1.19
CA ARG A 99 3.05 9.74 2.65
C ARG A 99 1.68 10.24 3.12
N THR A 100 1.27 11.40 2.63
CA THR A 100 -0.03 11.99 2.96
C THR A 100 -1.18 11.10 2.48
N SER A 101 -1.10 10.62 1.24
CA SER A 101 -2.09 9.70 0.66
C SER A 101 -2.22 8.40 1.46
N LEU A 102 -1.08 7.85 1.91
CA LEU A 102 -1.05 6.64 2.75
C LEU A 102 -1.77 6.86 4.09
N ILE A 103 -1.50 7.99 4.76
CA ILE A 103 -2.16 8.33 6.03
C ILE A 103 -3.67 8.45 5.83
N ILE A 104 -4.11 9.20 4.81
CA ILE A 104 -5.54 9.38 4.51
C ILE A 104 -6.20 8.02 4.25
N GLY A 105 -5.58 7.16 3.43
CA GLY A 105 -6.12 5.83 3.12
C GLY A 105 -6.25 4.94 4.35
N ILE A 106 -5.25 4.92 5.24
CA ILE A 106 -5.29 4.14 6.48
C ILE A 106 -6.39 4.66 7.42
N VAL A 107 -6.45 5.97 7.64
CA VAL A 107 -7.42 6.59 8.56
C VAL A 107 -8.85 6.39 8.04
N ALA A 108 -9.11 6.69 6.76
CA ALA A 108 -10.43 6.55 6.17
C ALA A 108 -10.94 5.09 6.22
N ASN A 109 -10.10 4.13 5.84
CA ASN A 109 -10.46 2.71 5.91
C ASN A 109 -10.62 2.22 7.35
N GLY A 110 -9.78 2.68 8.27
CA GLY A 110 -9.90 2.36 9.69
C GLY A 110 -11.23 2.81 10.28
N VAL A 111 -11.64 4.05 10.00
CA VAL A 111 -12.95 4.58 10.42
C VAL A 111 -14.08 3.80 9.77
N ALA A 112 -14.00 3.51 8.47
CA ALA A 112 -15.02 2.74 7.77
C ALA A 112 -15.19 1.32 8.36
N LEU A 113 -14.09 0.65 8.70
CA LEU A 113 -14.11 -0.66 9.37
C LEU A 113 -14.70 -0.58 10.78
N LEU A 114 -14.35 0.44 11.55
CA LEU A 114 -14.91 0.63 12.90
C LEU A 114 -16.43 0.83 12.84
N ILE A 115 -16.91 1.73 11.99
CA ILE A 115 -18.35 1.96 11.83
C ILE A 115 -19.03 0.69 11.31
N GLY A 116 -18.46 0.07 10.27
CA GLY A 116 -19.03 -1.13 9.65
C GLY A 116 -19.11 -2.33 10.59
N THR A 117 -18.15 -2.49 11.51
CA THR A 117 -18.17 -3.58 12.50
C THR A 117 -19.06 -3.31 13.70
N LEU A 118 -19.34 -2.05 14.03
CA LEU A 118 -20.25 -1.67 15.13
C LEU A 118 -21.72 -1.69 14.70
N VAL A 119 -22.02 -1.27 13.47
CA VAL A 119 -23.39 -1.17 12.93
C VAL A 119 -23.84 -2.46 12.25
N GLY A 120 -22.90 -3.19 11.63
CA GLY A 120 -23.16 -4.33 10.76
C GLY A 120 -23.56 -5.63 11.46
#